data_AF-A0AAE4VFA2-F1
#
_entry.id   AF-A0AAE4VFA2-F1
#
_cell.length_a   1.000
_cell.length_b   1.000
_cell.length_c   1.000
_cell.angle_alpha   90.00
_cell.angle_beta   90.00
_cell.angle_gamma   90.00
#
_symmetry.space_group_name_H-M   'P 1'
#
loop_
_entity.id
_entity.type
_entity.pdbx_description
1 polymer ?
#
loop_
_entity_poly.entity_id
_entity_poly.type
_entity_poly.pdbx_seq_one_letter_code
_entity_poly.pdbx_strand_id
1 'polypeptide(L)'
;MTDHHAGGQRPDLPLPSDGCAGILEQLAVASLVAEAEDLLRGVRYLSIATGDPETDDDLARVNALTSAAWTPRADAATTAIRGGNDYLTIRVEGAEADAFVDDLAELAQRLNPGFWRINRSPHAF
;
A
#
# COMPACT_ATOMS: atom_id res chain seq x y z
N MET A 1 0.58 8.27 72.04
CA MET A 1 -0.68 8.70 71.43
C MET A 1 -0.29 9.38 70.11
N THR A 2 0.04 8.62 69.06
CA THR A 2 -0.87 8.22 67.93
C THR A 2 -1.65 9.43 67.37
N ASP A 3 -1.72 9.72 66.06
CA ASP A 3 -1.38 8.94 64.87
C ASP A 3 -1.36 9.82 63.60
N HIS A 4 -0.71 9.29 62.56
CA HIS A 4 -1.01 9.39 61.11
C HIS A 4 -1.42 10.72 60.44
N HIS A 5 -0.52 11.27 59.62
CA HIS A 5 -0.89 11.93 58.36
C HIS A 5 -0.55 11.00 57.18
N ALA A 6 -1.57 10.29 56.69
CA ALA A 6 -1.52 9.50 55.48
C ALA A 6 -1.48 10.43 54.24
N GLY A 7 -0.30 10.55 53.64
CA GLY A 7 -0.15 11.08 52.28
C GLY A 7 -0.59 10.01 51.29
N GLY A 8 -1.78 10.17 50.72
CA GLY A 8 -2.30 9.29 49.67
C GLY A 8 -1.47 9.45 48.39
N GLN A 9 -0.57 8.50 48.15
CA GLN A 9 0.06 8.28 46.85
C GLN A 9 -1.07 7.99 45.83
N ARG A 10 -1.22 8.85 44.82
CA ARG A 10 -2.12 8.56 43.69
C ARG A 10 -1.61 7.28 43.00
N PRO A 11 -2.48 6.29 42.71
CA PRO A 11 -2.04 5.17 41.90
C PRO A 11 -1.74 5.69 40.49
N ASP A 12 -0.52 5.43 40.02
CA ASP A 12 -0.21 5.44 38.59
C ASP A 12 -1.12 4.39 37.94
N LEU A 13 -2.25 4.85 37.40
CA LEU A 13 -3.12 4.00 36.61
C LEU A 13 -2.36 3.63 35.32
N PRO A 14 -2.13 2.34 35.04
CA PRO A 14 -1.64 1.95 33.73
C PRO A 14 -2.65 2.40 32.68
N LEU A 15 -2.18 3.10 31.64
CA LEU A 15 -3.00 3.37 30.46
C LEU A 15 -3.50 2.02 29.93
N PRO A 16 -4.80 1.88 29.60
CA PRO A 16 -5.35 0.61 29.15
C PRO A 16 -4.74 0.23 27.80
N SER A 17 -3.76 -0.67 27.83
CA SER A 17 -3.16 -1.32 26.66
C SER A 17 -4.18 -2.07 25.82
N ASP A 18 -5.29 -2.47 26.45
CA ASP A 18 -6.36 -3.25 25.83
C ASP A 18 -7.14 -2.46 24.76
N GLY A 19 -7.21 -1.13 24.90
CA GLY A 19 -7.89 -0.27 23.92
C GLY A 19 -7.15 -0.18 22.59
N CYS A 20 -5.82 -0.06 22.62
CA CYS A 20 -5.00 -0.03 21.41
C CYS A 20 -4.97 -1.40 20.72
N ALA A 21 -4.84 -2.49 21.49
CA ALA A 21 -4.89 -3.84 20.94
C ALA A 21 -6.24 -4.12 20.25
N GLY A 22 -7.36 -3.73 20.88
CA GLY A 22 -8.69 -3.88 20.29
C GLY A 22 -8.92 -3.02 19.03
N ILE A 23 -8.33 -1.83 18.95
CA ILE A 23 -8.38 -0.99 17.74
C ILE A 23 -7.57 -1.62 16.60
N LEU A 24 -6.36 -2.12 16.90
CA LEU A 24 -5.52 -2.78 15.90
C LEU A 24 -6.19 -4.02 15.32
N GLU A 25 -6.85 -4.83 16.15
CA GLU A 25 -7.62 -5.99 15.71
C GLU A 25 -8.79 -5.59 14.81
N GLN A 26 -9.54 -4.55 15.18
CA GLN A 26 -10.62 -4.02 14.34
C GLN A 26 -10.14 -3.49 12.99
N LEU A 27 -8.99 -2.80 12.97
CA LEU A 27 -8.38 -2.34 11.72
C LEU A 27 -7.90 -3.50 10.85
N ALA A 28 -7.34 -4.56 11.44
CA ALA A 28 -6.94 -5.77 10.71
C ALA A 28 -8.14 -6.47 10.06
N VAL A 29 -9.25 -6.62 10.79
CA VAL A 29 -10.49 -7.21 10.25
C VAL A 29 -11.07 -6.33 9.14
N ALA A 30 -11.12 -5.01 9.34
CA ALA A 30 -11.62 -4.08 8.32
C ALA A 30 -10.76 -4.12 7.05
N SER A 31 -9.43 -4.24 7.19
CA SER A 31 -8.51 -4.35 6.05
C SER A 31 -8.76 -5.63 5.26
N LEU A 32 -8.90 -6.77 5.95
CA LEU A 32 -9.19 -8.05 5.30
C LEU A 32 -10.52 -8.05 4.54
N VAL A 33 -11.56 -7.41 5.10
CA VAL A 33 -12.85 -7.27 4.41
C VAL A 33 -12.70 -6.40 3.17
N ALA A 34 -12.04 -5.24 3.27
CA ALA A 34 -11.80 -4.37 2.12
C ALA A 34 -11.02 -5.10 0.99
N GLU A 35 -10.00 -5.88 1.37
CA GLU A 35 -9.23 -6.72 0.45
C GLU A 35 -10.10 -7.75 -0.29
N ALA A 36 -10.98 -8.44 0.44
CA ALA A 36 -11.90 -9.41 -0.15
C ALA A 36 -12.90 -8.74 -1.11
N GLU A 37 -13.39 -7.56 -0.76
CA GLU A 37 -14.29 -6.83 -1.65
C GLU A 37 -13.60 -6.31 -2.92
N ASP A 38 -12.36 -5.83 -2.80
CA ASP A 38 -11.55 -5.42 -3.95
C ASP A 38 -11.31 -6.61 -4.90
N LEU A 39 -10.99 -7.78 -4.35
CA LEU A 39 -10.88 -9.01 -5.14
C LEU A 39 -12.17 -9.34 -5.89
N LEU A 40 -13.33 -9.26 -5.23
CA LEU A 40 -14.64 -9.51 -5.83
C LEU A 40 -14.99 -8.49 -6.92
N ARG A 41 -14.49 -7.25 -6.82
CA ARG A 41 -14.67 -6.19 -7.81
C ARG A 41 -13.68 -6.27 -8.97
N GLY A 42 -12.77 -7.25 -8.97
CA GLY A 42 -11.74 -7.39 -10.02
C GLY A 42 -10.65 -6.31 -9.90
N VAL A 43 -10.37 -5.83 -8.70
CA VAL A 43 -9.30 -4.87 -8.43
C VAL A 43 -7.99 -5.62 -8.29
N ARG A 44 -6.92 -5.09 -8.90
CA ARG A 44 -5.55 -5.59 -8.78
C ARG A 44 -4.56 -4.46 -8.56
N TYR A 45 -3.46 -4.79 -7.92
CA TYR A 45 -2.44 -3.84 -7.51
C TYR A 45 -1.07 -4.24 -8.04
N LEU A 46 -0.32 -3.24 -8.50
CA LEU A 46 1.09 -3.36 -8.85
C LEU A 46 1.89 -2.33 -8.05
N SER A 47 2.74 -2.80 -7.14
CA SER A 47 3.62 -1.96 -6.35
C SER A 47 5.06 -2.12 -6.80
N ILE A 48 5.75 -1.00 -6.96
CA ILE A 48 7.13 -0.95 -7.43
C ILE A 48 7.89 -0.01 -6.52
N ALA A 49 8.86 -0.56 -5.79
CA ALA A 49 9.88 0.24 -5.12
C ALA A 49 10.93 0.60 -6.16
N THR A 50 10.94 1.87 -6.57
CA THR A 50 11.84 2.41 -7.59
C THR A 50 13.14 2.92 -7.01
N GLY A 51 13.19 3.19 -5.69
CA GLY A 51 14.21 4.06 -5.11
C GLY A 51 13.98 5.52 -5.53
N ASP A 52 14.69 6.45 -4.88
CA ASP A 52 14.63 7.86 -5.23
C ASP A 52 15.26 8.07 -6.63
N PRO A 53 14.53 8.65 -7.61
CA PRO A 53 15.12 9.02 -8.89
C PRO A 53 16.17 10.11 -8.68
N GLU A 54 17.42 9.82 -9.01
CA GLU A 54 18.53 10.77 -8.87
C GLU A 54 18.91 11.44 -10.20
N THR A 55 18.46 10.84 -11.32
CA THR A 55 18.79 11.31 -12.67
C THR A 55 17.54 11.51 -13.53
N ASP A 56 17.69 12.28 -14.62
CA ASP A 56 16.64 12.45 -15.62
C ASP A 56 16.25 11.12 -16.29
N ASP A 57 17.19 10.16 -16.41
CA ASP A 57 16.92 8.84 -16.96
C ASP A 57 16.05 8.00 -16.00
N ASP A 58 16.33 8.05 -14.69
CA ASP A 58 15.50 7.39 -13.68
C ASP A 58 14.07 7.92 -13.72
N LEU A 59 13.93 9.25 -13.78
CA LEU A 59 12.63 9.90 -13.87
C LEU A 59 11.92 9.55 -15.19
N ALA A 60 12.64 9.49 -16.32
CA ALA A 60 12.08 9.11 -17.61
C ALA A 60 11.53 7.68 -17.60
N ARG A 61 12.20 6.74 -16.93
CA ARG A 61 11.72 5.34 -16.76
C ARG A 61 10.43 5.29 -15.95
N VAL A 62 10.36 5.99 -14.82
CA VAL A 62 9.15 6.08 -14.01
C VAL A 62 8.00 6.72 -14.80
N ASN A 63 8.26 7.78 -15.55
CA ASN A 63 7.28 8.44 -16.40
C ASN A 63 6.78 7.55 -17.54
N ALA A 64 7.65 6.77 -18.18
CA ALA A 64 7.26 5.83 -19.22
C ALA A 64 6.31 4.75 -18.66
N LEU A 65 6.60 4.23 -17.48
CA LEU A 65 5.74 3.27 -16.81
C LEU A 65 4.38 3.87 -16.41
N THR A 66 4.37 5.05 -15.78
CA THR A 66 3.11 5.69 -15.35
C THR A 66 2.25 6.12 -16.54
N SER A 67 2.87 6.58 -17.64
CA SER A 67 2.15 6.87 -18.88
C SER A 67 1.54 5.61 -19.50
N ALA A 68 2.23 4.47 -19.45
CA ALA A 68 1.68 3.20 -19.92
C ALA A 68 0.51 2.73 -19.05
N ALA A 69 0.63 2.87 -17.72
CA ALA A 69 -0.44 2.55 -16.78
C ALA A 69 -1.70 3.37 -17.04
N TRP A 70 -1.56 4.67 -17.35
CA TRP A 70 -2.70 5.53 -17.70
C TRP A 70 -3.28 5.28 -19.10
N THR A 71 -2.71 4.40 -19.91
CA THR A 71 -3.27 4.02 -21.20
C THR A 71 -4.26 2.85 -20.99
N PRO A 72 -5.58 3.09 -21.04
CA PRO A 72 -6.56 2.06 -20.72
C PRO A 72 -6.58 0.95 -21.78
N ARG A 73 -6.99 -0.25 -21.34
CA ARG A 73 -7.26 -1.39 -22.20
C ARG A 73 -8.75 -1.67 -22.28
N ALA A 74 -9.13 -2.54 -23.22
CA ALA A 74 -10.46 -3.13 -23.21
C ALA A 74 -10.65 -3.87 -21.87
N ASP A 75 -11.70 -3.50 -21.13
CA ASP A 75 -12.11 -4.14 -19.89
C ASP A 75 -11.09 -4.12 -18.72
N ALA A 76 -10.11 -3.21 -18.76
CA ALA A 76 -9.22 -2.91 -17.63
C ALA A 76 -8.69 -1.48 -17.68
N ALA A 77 -8.72 -0.77 -16.55
CA ALA A 77 -8.22 0.59 -16.44
C ALA A 77 -7.53 0.86 -15.11
N THR A 78 -6.45 1.64 -15.16
CA THR A 78 -5.89 2.24 -13.95
C THR A 78 -6.86 3.27 -13.39
N THR A 79 -7.19 3.15 -12.12
CA THR A 79 -8.09 4.07 -11.39
C THR A 79 -7.35 4.96 -10.42
N ALA A 80 -6.16 4.53 -9.98
CA ALA A 80 -5.26 5.35 -9.18
C ALA A 80 -3.81 4.93 -9.37
N ILE A 81 -2.90 5.90 -9.28
CA ILE A 81 -1.49 5.68 -8.99
C ILE A 81 -1.19 6.47 -7.72
N ARG A 82 -0.69 5.80 -6.69
CA ARG A 82 -0.30 6.39 -5.40
C ARG A 82 1.18 6.11 -5.18
N GLY A 83 1.88 6.95 -4.43
CA GLY A 83 3.29 6.72 -4.20
C GLY A 83 4.00 7.87 -3.50
N GLY A 84 5.22 7.57 -3.09
CA GLY A 84 6.21 8.55 -2.65
C GLY A 84 7.25 8.81 -3.72
N ASN A 85 8.41 9.32 -3.31
CA ASN A 85 9.53 9.51 -4.24
C ASN A 85 10.18 8.18 -4.63
N ASP A 86 10.16 7.19 -3.74
CA ASP A 86 10.91 5.94 -3.84
C ASP A 86 10.05 4.70 -4.18
N TYR A 87 8.73 4.87 -4.28
CA TYR A 87 7.81 3.81 -4.67
C TYR A 87 6.54 4.35 -5.31
N LEU A 88 5.89 3.50 -6.10
CA LEU A 88 4.52 3.70 -6.55
C LEU A 88 3.69 2.41 -6.46
N THR A 89 2.40 2.57 -6.31
CA THR A 89 1.37 1.54 -6.35
C THR A 89 0.30 1.95 -7.35
N ILE A 90 0.09 1.10 -8.36
CA ILE A 90 -0.91 1.26 -9.41
C ILE A 90 -2.11 0.37 -9.05
N ARG A 91 -3.30 0.96 -9.04
CA ARG A 91 -4.56 0.27 -8.84
C ARG A 91 -5.28 0.14 -10.18
N VAL A 92 -5.58 -1.09 -10.57
CA VAL A 92 -6.27 -1.44 -11.82
C VAL A 92 -7.60 -2.10 -11.48
N GLU A 93 -8.65 -1.71 -12.20
CA GLU A 93 -9.97 -2.35 -12.11
C GLU A 93 -10.41 -2.87 -13.47
N GLY A 94 -11.15 -3.99 -13.47
CA GLY A 94 -11.82 -4.52 -14.65
C GLY A 94 -11.68 -6.04 -14.77
N ALA A 95 -12.35 -6.63 -15.77
CA ALA A 95 -12.30 -8.07 -16.01
C ALA A 95 -10.89 -8.55 -16.40
N GLU A 96 -10.12 -7.69 -17.06
CA GLU A 96 -8.75 -8.00 -17.52
C GLU A 96 -7.67 -7.36 -16.63
N ALA A 97 -8.02 -6.98 -15.40
CA ALA A 97 -7.10 -6.30 -14.48
C ALA A 97 -5.84 -7.13 -14.17
N ASP A 98 -5.98 -8.46 -14.05
CA ASP A 98 -4.87 -9.39 -13.86
C ASP A 98 -3.86 -9.33 -15.02
N ALA A 99 -4.34 -9.52 -16.25
CA ALA A 99 -3.50 -9.48 -17.44
C ALA A 99 -2.86 -8.10 -17.65
N PHE A 100 -3.58 -7.01 -17.33
CA PHE A 100 -3.03 -5.67 -17.43
C PHE A 100 -1.93 -5.42 -16.39
N VAL A 101 -2.10 -5.86 -15.15
CA VAL A 101 -1.06 -5.80 -14.11
C VAL A 101 0.18 -6.61 -14.51
N ASP A 102 0.00 -7.78 -15.12
CA ASP A 102 1.12 -8.59 -15.62
C ASP A 102 1.93 -7.86 -16.69
N ASP A 103 1.27 -7.25 -17.67
CA ASP A 103 1.96 -6.51 -18.73
C ASP A 103 2.68 -5.25 -18.21
N LEU A 104 2.08 -4.56 -17.24
CA LEU A 104 2.73 -3.44 -16.56
C LEU A 104 3.95 -3.91 -15.75
N ALA A 105 3.86 -5.07 -15.10
CA ALA A 105 4.97 -5.64 -14.37
C ALA A 105 6.11 -6.10 -15.31
N GLU A 106 5.79 -6.64 -16.48
CA GLU A 106 6.79 -6.93 -17.52
C GLU A 106 7.44 -5.65 -18.06
N LEU A 107 6.65 -4.60 -18.30
CA LEU A 107 7.18 -3.30 -18.69
C LEU A 107 8.13 -2.75 -17.62
N ALA A 108 7.72 -2.80 -16.35
CA ALA A 108 8.56 -2.39 -15.24
C ALA A 108 9.86 -3.21 -15.18
N GLN A 109 9.83 -4.51 -15.45
CA GLN A 109 11.04 -5.34 -15.54
C GLN A 109 11.97 -4.91 -16.67
N ARG A 110 11.43 -4.53 -17.84
CA ARG A 110 12.23 -4.02 -18.96
C ARG A 110 12.84 -2.65 -18.69
N LEU A 111 12.13 -1.80 -17.96
CA LEU A 111 12.59 -0.46 -17.58
C LEU A 111 13.57 -0.50 -16.40
N ASN A 112 13.54 -1.58 -15.60
CA ASN A 112 14.29 -1.71 -14.36
C ASN A 112 15.80 -1.51 -14.58
N PRO A 113 16.43 -0.51 -13.95
CA PRO A 113 17.88 -0.31 -13.97
C PRO A 113 18.68 -1.38 -13.20
N GLY A 114 18.00 -2.34 -12.55
CA GLY A 114 18.59 -3.50 -11.88
C GLY A 114 18.22 -3.60 -10.39
N PHE A 115 17.56 -2.59 -9.83
CA PHE A 115 17.27 -2.51 -8.40
C PHE A 115 15.79 -2.31 -8.05
N TRP A 116 14.91 -2.08 -9.03
CA TRP A 116 13.49 -1.97 -8.75
C TRP A 116 12.94 -3.29 -8.20
N ARG A 117 12.10 -3.20 -7.17
CA ARG A 117 11.39 -4.34 -6.60
C ARG A 117 9.94 -4.28 -7.05
N ILE A 118 9.52 -5.25 -7.85
CA ILE A 118 8.21 -5.27 -8.50
C ILE A 118 7.36 -6.34 -7.80
N ASN A 119 6.25 -5.91 -7.23
CA ASN A 119 5.34 -6.76 -6.46
C ASN A 119 3.93 -6.67 -7.05
N ARG A 120 3.45 -7.82 -7.55
CA ARG A 120 2.05 -7.98 -7.96
C ARG A 120 1.29 -8.41 -6.71
N SER A 121 0.28 -7.64 -6.33
CA SER A 121 -0.53 -7.97 -5.18
C SER A 121 -2.01 -7.95 -5.55
N PRO A 122 -2.79 -8.91 -5.06
CA PRO A 122 -4.25 -8.79 -5.06
C PRO A 122 -4.75 -7.67 -4.12
N HIS A 123 -3.86 -7.10 -3.28
CA HIS A 123 -4.21 -6.19 -2.20
C HIS A 123 -3.36 -4.91 -2.21
N ALA A 124 -3.95 -3.79 -1.77
CA ALA A 124 -3.19 -2.58 -1.49
C ALA A 124 -2.27 -2.81 -0.27
N PHE A 125 -1.03 -2.34 -0.35
CA PHE A 125 -0.09 -2.32 0.78
C PHE A 125 -0.33 -1.10 1.68
#